data_AF-A0AAW1QSY2-F1
#
_entry.id   AF-A0AAW1QSY2-F1
#
_cell.length_a   1.000
_cell.length_b   1.000
_cell.length_c   1.000
_cell.angle_alpha   90.00
_cell.angle_beta   90.00
_cell.angle_gamma   90.00
#
_symmetry.space_group_name_H-M   'P 1'
#
loop_
_entity.id
_entity.type
_entity.pdbx_description
1 polymer ?
#
loop_
_entity_poly.entity_id
_entity_poly.type
_entity_poly.pdbx_seq_one_letter_code
_entity_poly.pdbx_strand_id
1 'polypeptide(L)'
;MGADSIVDTCIRRQEKLAALSTPRGSWFNQRFSNITVVNSAERSTTSGYAARCLTSLVPAVADLVLIEYSYNDGYSGGETNEFGIHDPAAVKSCMLDNKSARRNYERLVRKLLTMWKQAPAIVGVQYEPWGLGPPFGFWHTGEDEINVVLKYYGVPSLSFRGAYYEAVMAGCKCFQNDIWSIEASL
;
A
#
# COMPACT_ATOMS: atom_id res chain seq x y z
N MET A 1 11.60 -25.13 -7.26
CA MET A 1 10.23 -24.74 -6.90
C MET A 1 9.46 -24.56 -8.20
N GLY A 2 8.48 -25.42 -8.48
CA GLY A 2 7.71 -25.39 -9.73
C GLY A 2 6.74 -24.21 -9.77
N ALA A 3 6.40 -23.72 -10.96
CA ALA A 3 5.45 -22.61 -11.15
C ALA A 3 4.10 -22.86 -10.45
N ASP A 4 3.70 -24.13 -10.33
CA ASP A 4 2.46 -24.55 -9.69
C ASP A 4 2.38 -24.18 -8.20
N SER A 5 3.51 -24.15 -7.47
CA SER A 5 3.49 -23.83 -6.03
C SER A 5 3.22 -22.35 -5.74
N ILE A 6 3.51 -21.46 -6.71
CA ILE A 6 3.29 -20.02 -6.56
C ILE A 6 1.81 -19.70 -6.77
N VAL A 7 1.18 -20.31 -7.77
CA VAL A 7 -0.24 -20.10 -8.09
C VAL A 7 -1.12 -20.54 -6.93
N ASP A 8 -0.83 -21.71 -6.33
CA ASP A 8 -1.55 -22.21 -5.16
C ASP A 8 -1.46 -21.27 -3.95
N THR A 9 -0.33 -20.57 -3.80
CA THR A 9 -0.12 -19.60 -2.71
C THR A 9 -0.98 -18.34 -2.91
N CYS A 10 -1.21 -17.93 -4.15
CA CYS A 10 -2.02 -16.75 -4.47
C CYS A 10 -3.52 -17.01 -4.27
N ILE A 11 -4.01 -18.20 -4.65
CA ILE A 11 -5.44 -18.52 -4.64
C ILE A 11 -5.98 -18.74 -3.23
N ARG A 12 -5.23 -19.42 -2.35
CA ARG A 12 -5.72 -19.82 -1.00
C ARG A 12 -6.02 -18.67 -0.04
N ARG A 13 -5.63 -17.42 -0.35
CA ARG A 13 -5.87 -16.26 0.53
C ARG A 13 -7.08 -15.40 0.16
N GLN A 14 -7.49 -15.43 -1.11
CA GLN A 14 -8.57 -14.57 -1.64
C GLN A 14 -9.97 -14.90 -1.10
N GLU A 15 -10.19 -16.10 -0.56
CA GLU A 15 -11.54 -16.60 -0.22
C GLU A 15 -12.20 -15.94 1.01
N LYS A 16 -11.62 -14.91 1.63
CA LYS A 16 -12.14 -14.37 2.93
C LYS A 16 -12.37 -12.86 3.03
N LEU A 17 -12.27 -12.06 1.96
CA LEU A 17 -12.36 -10.60 2.07
C LEU A 17 -13.52 -9.94 1.31
N ALA A 18 -14.55 -10.71 0.94
CA ALA A 18 -15.77 -10.20 0.34
C ALA A 18 -16.69 -9.52 1.37
N ALA A 19 -16.31 -8.34 1.88
CA ALA A 19 -17.22 -7.33 2.44
C ALA A 19 -16.44 -6.08 2.89
N LEU A 20 -15.95 -5.29 1.94
CA LEU A 20 -15.75 -3.86 2.17
C LEU A 20 -16.83 -3.07 1.44
N SER A 21 -18.09 -3.32 1.83
CA SER A 21 -19.19 -2.37 1.66
C SER A 21 -18.95 -1.17 2.58
N THR A 22 -17.88 -0.43 2.32
CA THR A 22 -17.55 0.79 3.07
C THR A 22 -18.16 2.02 2.38
N PRO A 23 -18.39 3.11 3.13
CA PRO A 23 -18.93 4.36 2.62
C PRO A 23 -18.20 4.94 1.40
N ARG A 24 -16.95 4.54 1.13
CA ARG A 24 -16.18 5.04 -0.02
C ARG A 24 -16.70 4.53 -1.37
N GLY A 25 -17.25 3.31 -1.43
CA GLY A 25 -17.93 2.82 -2.62
C GLY A 25 -19.19 3.64 -2.94
N SER A 26 -19.83 4.23 -1.93
CA SER A 26 -21.07 4.98 -2.14
C SER A 26 -20.84 6.29 -2.90
N TRP A 27 -19.70 6.97 -2.74
CA TRP A 27 -19.44 8.20 -3.50
C TRP A 27 -19.30 7.91 -5.00
N PHE A 28 -18.53 6.87 -5.38
CA PHE A 28 -18.40 6.48 -6.78
C PHE A 28 -19.73 6.03 -7.37
N ASN A 29 -20.48 5.21 -6.63
CA ASN A 29 -21.80 4.74 -7.06
C ASN A 29 -22.84 5.88 -7.14
N GLN A 30 -22.68 6.95 -6.35
CA GLN A 30 -23.52 8.15 -6.46
C GLN A 30 -23.16 8.99 -7.69
N ARG A 31 -21.86 9.09 -8.02
CA ARG A 31 -21.39 9.98 -9.08
C ARG A 31 -21.41 9.35 -10.47
N PHE A 32 -21.29 8.04 -10.54
CA PHE A 32 -21.19 7.28 -11.78
C PHE A 32 -22.09 6.04 -11.70
N SER A 33 -22.93 5.86 -12.71
CA SER A 33 -23.69 4.61 -12.88
C SER A 33 -22.78 3.51 -13.44
N ASN A 34 -22.96 2.27 -12.98
CA ASN A 34 -22.29 1.06 -13.48
C ASN A 34 -20.79 0.94 -13.14
N ILE A 35 -20.37 1.32 -11.93
CA ILE A 35 -19.03 1.00 -11.42
C ILE A 35 -19.06 -0.30 -10.63
N THR A 36 -18.08 -1.16 -10.88
CA THR A 36 -17.78 -2.33 -10.03
C THR A 36 -16.50 -2.04 -9.25
N VAL A 37 -16.57 -2.05 -7.93
CA VAL A 37 -15.40 -1.92 -7.06
C VAL A 37 -15.01 -3.31 -6.57
N VAL A 38 -13.76 -3.71 -6.82
CA VAL A 38 -13.18 -4.95 -6.32
C VAL A 38 -12.09 -4.59 -5.32
N ASN A 39 -12.19 -5.16 -4.11
CA ASN A 39 -11.11 -5.05 -3.13
C ASN A 39 -10.28 -6.32 -3.14
N SER A 40 -9.07 -6.21 -3.66
CA SER A 40 -8.09 -7.30 -3.70
C SER A 40 -6.94 -7.09 -2.71
N ALA A 41 -7.13 -6.25 -1.70
CA ALA A 41 -6.12 -6.01 -0.67
C ALA A 41 -5.96 -7.27 0.19
N GLU A 42 -4.70 -7.65 0.43
CA GLU A 42 -4.33 -8.78 1.26
C GLU A 42 -3.58 -8.28 2.49
N ARG A 43 -4.04 -8.66 3.68
CA ARG A 43 -3.46 -8.19 4.95
C ARG A 43 -2.00 -8.60 5.08
N SER A 44 -1.17 -7.67 5.58
CA SER A 44 0.24 -7.92 5.88
C SER A 44 1.02 -8.48 4.69
N THR A 45 0.71 -8.01 3.49
CA THR A 45 1.43 -8.38 2.26
C THR A 45 2.18 -7.17 1.70
N THR A 46 3.31 -7.44 1.04
CA THR A 46 4.13 -6.42 0.39
C THR A 46 3.80 -6.33 -1.09
N SER A 47 4.27 -5.27 -1.76
CA SER A 47 4.20 -5.17 -3.22
C SER A 47 4.87 -6.35 -3.93
N GLY A 48 5.83 -7.01 -3.28
CA GLY A 48 6.50 -8.20 -3.79
C GLY A 48 5.59 -9.44 -3.86
N TYR A 49 4.61 -9.54 -2.96
CA TYR A 49 3.54 -10.53 -3.06
C TYR A 49 2.60 -10.18 -4.21
N ALA A 50 2.14 -8.92 -4.26
CA ALA A 50 1.22 -8.45 -5.29
C ALA A 50 1.79 -8.58 -6.71
N ALA A 51 3.07 -8.23 -6.89
CA ALA A 51 3.76 -8.38 -8.16
C ALA A 51 3.80 -9.86 -8.61
N ARG A 52 3.86 -10.82 -7.68
CA ARG A 52 3.86 -12.25 -8.00
C ARG A 52 2.46 -12.77 -8.30
N CYS A 53 1.47 -12.32 -7.55
CA CYS A 53 0.08 -12.77 -7.64
C CYS A 53 -0.82 -11.87 -8.52
N LEU A 54 -0.24 -11.01 -9.35
CA LEU A 54 -0.97 -9.92 -10.00
C LEU A 54 -2.21 -10.38 -10.78
N THR A 55 -2.12 -11.48 -11.53
CA THR A 55 -3.23 -12.01 -12.34
C THR A 55 -4.40 -12.56 -11.50
N SER A 56 -4.15 -12.92 -10.25
CA SER A 56 -5.18 -13.34 -9.30
C SER A 56 -5.78 -12.14 -8.56
N LEU A 57 -4.99 -11.08 -8.34
CA LEU A 57 -5.43 -9.90 -7.59
C LEU A 57 -6.13 -8.86 -8.47
N VAL A 58 -5.71 -8.70 -9.73
CA VAL A 58 -6.24 -7.66 -10.62
C VAL A 58 -6.89 -8.32 -11.82
N PRO A 59 -8.23 -8.19 -11.98
CA PRO A 59 -8.93 -8.68 -13.15
C PRO A 59 -8.35 -8.06 -14.43
N ALA A 60 -8.23 -8.86 -15.49
CA ALA A 60 -7.74 -8.38 -16.79
C ALA A 60 -8.64 -7.31 -17.45
N VAL A 61 -9.84 -7.13 -16.92
CA VAL A 61 -10.84 -6.14 -17.36
C VAL A 61 -10.86 -4.88 -16.49
N ALA A 62 -9.92 -4.73 -15.55
CA ALA A 62 -9.88 -3.55 -14.69
C ALA A 62 -9.53 -2.30 -15.50
N ASP A 63 -10.30 -1.22 -15.32
CA ASP A 63 -10.05 0.08 -15.96
C ASP A 63 -9.13 0.98 -15.11
N LEU A 64 -9.20 0.82 -13.79
CA LEU A 64 -8.47 1.61 -12.79
C LEU A 64 -7.98 0.71 -11.67
N VAL A 65 -6.70 0.86 -11.30
CA VAL A 65 -6.08 0.17 -10.18
C VAL A 65 -5.52 1.20 -9.20
N LEU A 66 -5.99 1.14 -7.97
CA LEU A 66 -5.40 1.87 -6.85
C LEU A 66 -4.38 0.94 -6.17
N ILE A 67 -3.13 1.39 -6.05
CA ILE A 67 -2.06 0.61 -5.43
C ILE A 67 -1.59 1.27 -4.12
N GLU A 68 -1.67 0.54 -3.01
CA GLU A 68 -1.23 0.99 -1.68
C GLU A 68 -0.33 -0.10 -1.08
N TYR A 69 0.92 0.26 -0.82
CA TYR A 69 1.89 -0.55 -0.09
C TYR A 69 2.88 0.32 0.69
N SER A 70 2.61 1.63 0.85
CA SER A 70 3.52 2.54 1.56
C SER A 70 3.74 2.13 2.99
N TYR A 71 2.73 1.54 3.61
CA TYR A 71 2.87 0.97 4.94
C TYR A 71 3.65 -0.34 4.92
N ASN A 72 3.23 -1.32 4.11
CA ASN A 72 3.77 -2.68 4.18
C ASN A 72 5.17 -2.84 3.57
N ASP A 73 5.59 -1.95 2.67
CA ASP A 73 6.92 -1.98 2.06
C ASP A 73 7.98 -1.21 2.89
N GLY A 74 7.54 -0.37 3.85
CA GLY A 74 8.40 0.35 4.80
C GLY A 74 9.29 1.45 4.20
N TYR A 75 9.96 2.21 5.07
CA TYR A 75 10.96 3.22 4.68
C TYR A 75 12.40 2.70 4.74
N SER A 76 13.25 3.14 3.80
CA SER A 76 14.63 2.66 3.66
C SER A 76 15.72 3.53 4.27
N GLY A 77 15.40 4.75 4.73
CA GLY A 77 16.37 5.67 5.32
C GLY A 77 16.68 5.37 6.79
N GLY A 78 17.47 4.31 7.00
CA GLY A 78 18.76 4.40 7.67
C GLY A 78 18.89 4.78 9.14
N GLU A 79 17.85 5.17 9.89
CA GLU A 79 18.12 5.66 11.26
C GLU A 79 17.42 4.87 12.38
N THR A 80 16.31 4.21 12.11
CA THR A 80 15.61 3.37 13.10
C THR A 80 14.86 2.24 12.40
N ASN A 81 14.75 1.07 13.02
CA ASN A 81 13.71 0.11 12.61
C ASN A 81 12.32 0.70 12.94
N GLU A 82 11.22 0.07 12.49
CA GLU A 82 9.83 0.48 12.79
C GLU A 82 9.53 0.68 14.30
N PHE A 83 10.46 0.27 15.19
CA PHE A 83 10.37 0.37 16.63
C PHE A 83 11.30 1.42 17.27
N GLY A 84 11.98 2.27 16.49
CA GLY A 84 12.87 3.29 17.06
C GLY A 84 14.18 2.73 17.63
N ILE A 85 14.52 1.47 17.36
CA ILE A 85 15.73 0.83 17.88
C ILE A 85 16.91 1.22 16.97
N HIS A 86 17.79 2.06 17.50
CA HIS A 86 19.09 2.39 16.93
C HIS A 86 20.11 1.26 17.14
N ASP A 87 19.85 0.06 16.62
CA ASP A 87 20.88 -0.97 16.49
C ASP A 87 21.54 -0.83 15.11
N PRO A 88 22.80 -0.37 15.01
CA PRO A 88 23.50 -0.22 13.72
C PRO A 88 23.59 -1.51 12.91
N ALA A 89 23.60 -2.68 13.57
CA ALA A 89 23.57 -3.97 12.90
C ALA A 89 22.20 -4.29 12.31
N ALA A 90 21.12 -3.97 13.03
CA ALA A 90 19.75 -4.09 12.54
C ALA A 90 19.45 -3.09 11.41
N VAL A 91 19.92 -1.83 11.54
CA VAL A 91 19.81 -0.80 10.49
C VAL A 91 20.48 -1.28 9.19
N LYS A 92 21.68 -1.87 9.28
CA LYS A 92 22.37 -2.39 8.09
C LYS A 92 21.62 -3.56 7.43
N SER A 93 20.97 -4.42 8.22
CA SER A 93 20.12 -5.49 7.67
C SER A 93 18.87 -4.92 6.98
N CYS A 94 18.15 -3.99 7.63
CA CYS A 94 16.96 -3.35 7.08
C CYS A 94 17.26 -2.54 5.80
N MET A 95 18.42 -1.87 5.72
CA MET A 95 18.82 -1.15 4.50
C MET A 95 19.13 -2.07 3.32
N LEU A 96 19.60 -3.29 3.56
CA LEU A 96 19.83 -4.28 2.50
C LEU A 96 18.53 -4.94 2.04
N ASP A 97 17.61 -5.21 2.97
CA ASP A 97 16.30 -5.78 2.67
C ASP A 97 15.37 -4.76 1.98
N ASN A 98 15.51 -3.46 2.22
CA ASN A 98 14.64 -2.42 1.62
C ASN A 98 14.96 -2.04 0.17
N LYS A 99 16.15 -2.39 -0.35
CA LYS A 99 16.37 -2.42 -1.82
C LYS A 99 15.40 -3.40 -2.50
N SER A 100 14.96 -4.43 -1.76
CA SER A 100 13.97 -5.36 -2.27
C SER A 100 12.58 -4.74 -2.33
N ALA A 101 12.18 -3.92 -1.35
CA ALA A 101 10.87 -3.26 -1.29
C ALA A 101 10.66 -2.34 -2.51
N ARG A 102 11.56 -1.37 -2.73
CA ARG A 102 11.50 -0.49 -3.91
C ARG A 102 11.50 -1.27 -5.23
N ARG A 103 12.35 -2.29 -5.34
CA ARG A 103 12.44 -3.15 -6.54
C ARG A 103 11.17 -3.95 -6.76
N ASN A 104 10.54 -4.44 -5.69
CA ASN A 104 9.30 -5.17 -5.73
C ASN A 104 8.15 -4.27 -6.16
N TYR A 105 8.09 -3.05 -5.62
CA TYR A 105 7.09 -2.05 -5.98
C TYR A 105 7.24 -1.63 -7.45
N GLU A 106 8.47 -1.35 -7.88
CA GLU A 106 8.78 -1.09 -9.29
C GLU A 106 8.36 -2.26 -10.19
N ARG A 107 8.63 -3.50 -9.78
CA ARG A 107 8.18 -4.68 -10.53
C ARG A 107 6.66 -4.75 -10.63
N LEU A 108 5.93 -4.43 -9.57
CA LEU A 108 4.47 -4.35 -9.58
C LEU A 108 3.99 -3.29 -10.59
N VAL A 109 4.50 -2.06 -10.50
CA VAL A 109 4.14 -0.96 -11.40
C VAL A 109 4.42 -1.32 -12.85
N ARG A 110 5.61 -1.84 -13.16
CA ARG A 110 5.95 -2.27 -14.52
C ARG A 110 5.02 -3.36 -15.03
N LYS A 111 4.66 -4.34 -14.20
CA LYS A 111 3.73 -5.39 -14.59
C LYS A 111 2.34 -4.82 -14.89
N LEU A 112 1.81 -3.95 -14.03
CA LEU A 112 0.52 -3.30 -14.28
C LEU A 112 0.51 -2.51 -15.59
N LEU A 113 1.61 -1.83 -15.91
CA LEU A 113 1.75 -1.03 -17.14
C LEU A 113 1.90 -1.87 -18.42
N THR A 114 2.33 -3.13 -18.35
CA THR A 114 2.69 -3.92 -19.54
C THR A 114 1.98 -5.27 -19.67
N MET A 115 1.34 -5.78 -18.61
CA MET A 115 0.82 -7.16 -18.58
C MET A 115 -0.39 -7.36 -19.49
N TRP A 116 -1.23 -6.35 -19.66
CA TRP A 116 -2.45 -6.45 -20.46
C TRP A 116 -2.36 -5.62 -21.73
N LYS A 117 -3.06 -6.06 -22.78
CA LYS A 117 -3.18 -5.31 -24.04
C LYS A 117 -3.81 -3.92 -23.81
N GLN A 118 -4.73 -3.85 -22.84
CA GLN A 118 -5.32 -2.62 -22.32
C GLN A 118 -4.83 -2.49 -20.89
N ALA A 119 -3.79 -1.68 -20.68
CA ALA A 119 -3.29 -1.43 -19.34
C ALA A 119 -4.31 -0.56 -18.58
N PRO A 120 -4.63 -0.88 -17.32
CA PRO A 120 -5.49 -0.04 -16.50
C PRO A 120 -4.82 1.31 -16.26
N ALA A 121 -5.62 2.35 -16.00
CA ALA A 121 -5.12 3.52 -15.31
C ALA A 121 -4.61 3.11 -13.92
N ILE A 122 -3.46 3.63 -13.51
CA ILE A 122 -2.87 3.33 -12.20
C ILE A 122 -2.80 4.61 -11.39
N VAL A 123 -3.18 4.54 -10.12
CA VAL A 123 -2.99 5.62 -9.16
C VAL A 123 -2.34 5.03 -7.91
N GLY A 124 -1.20 5.58 -7.53
CA GLY A 124 -0.60 5.28 -6.23
C GLY A 124 -1.41 5.92 -5.13
N VAL A 125 -1.83 5.13 -4.15
CA VAL A 125 -2.43 5.63 -2.91
C VAL A 125 -1.43 5.36 -1.80
N GLN A 126 -1.13 6.38 -1.01
CA GLN A 126 -0.15 6.27 0.05
C GLN A 126 -0.84 6.52 1.38
N TYR A 127 -0.86 5.47 2.19
CA TYR A 127 -1.36 5.51 3.54
C TYR A 127 -0.18 5.39 4.51
N GLU A 128 0.00 6.44 5.31
CA GLU A 128 0.93 6.42 6.44
C GLU A 128 0.10 6.29 7.71
N PRO A 129 0.23 5.20 8.49
CA PRO A 129 -0.50 5.05 9.73
C PRO A 129 0.09 5.93 10.82
N TRP A 130 -0.81 6.72 11.40
CA TRP A 130 -0.61 7.47 12.64
C TRP A 130 -0.65 6.55 13.85
N GLY A 131 0.38 5.73 14.00
CA GLY A 131 0.56 4.89 15.19
C GLY A 131 1.90 5.11 15.87
N LEU A 132 2.86 5.72 15.18
CA LEU A 132 4.24 5.81 15.68
C LEU A 132 4.59 7.17 16.29
N GLY A 133 3.74 8.19 16.17
CA GLY A 133 3.94 9.51 16.76
C GLY A 133 5.33 10.12 16.50
N PRO A 134 5.68 11.23 17.15
CA PRO A 134 7.09 11.56 17.37
C PRO A 134 7.78 10.33 17.99
N PRO A 135 8.92 9.88 17.45
CA PRO A 135 9.91 10.69 16.73
C PRO A 135 9.84 10.66 15.20
N PHE A 136 8.92 9.92 14.57
CA PHE A 136 8.92 9.77 13.12
C PHE A 136 8.28 11.02 12.48
N GLY A 137 9.13 11.89 11.91
CA GLY A 137 8.72 13.17 11.35
C GLY A 137 7.82 13.05 10.12
N PHE A 138 7.39 14.18 9.55
CA PHE A 138 6.72 14.22 8.24
C PHE A 138 7.54 13.52 7.16
N TRP A 139 8.85 13.57 7.28
CA TRP A 139 9.83 12.99 6.36
C TRP A 139 10.20 11.58 6.82
N HIS A 140 10.72 10.78 5.89
CA HIS A 140 11.29 9.45 6.17
C HIS A 140 10.26 8.34 6.30
N THR A 141 9.35 8.24 5.34
CA THR A 141 8.28 7.23 5.29
C THR A 141 8.36 6.37 4.03
N GLY A 142 7.73 5.19 4.02
CA GLY A 142 7.71 4.31 2.83
C GLY A 142 7.12 4.98 1.60
N GLU A 143 6.25 5.97 1.82
CA GLU A 143 5.75 6.89 0.81
C GLU A 143 6.87 7.59 0.01
N ASP A 144 7.96 8.00 0.65
CA ASP A 144 9.04 8.74 0.00
C ASP A 144 9.73 7.88 -1.08
N GLU A 145 10.00 6.61 -0.79
CA GLU A 145 10.62 5.66 -1.72
C GLU A 145 9.68 5.28 -2.87
N ILE A 146 8.42 4.99 -2.53
CA ILE A 146 7.39 4.62 -3.52
C ILE A 146 7.13 5.79 -4.48
N ASN A 147 7.09 7.02 -3.98
CA ASN A 147 6.87 8.20 -4.82
C ASN A 147 7.97 8.39 -5.87
N VAL A 148 9.22 8.00 -5.58
CA VAL A 148 10.28 8.04 -6.61
C VAL A 148 9.95 7.10 -7.77
N VAL A 149 9.49 5.89 -7.47
CA VAL A 149 9.09 4.92 -8.51
C VAL A 149 7.90 5.43 -9.29
N LEU A 150 6.84 5.88 -8.62
CA LEU A 150 5.63 6.37 -9.29
C LEU A 150 5.93 7.56 -10.21
N LYS A 151 6.72 8.53 -9.73
CA LYS A 151 7.14 9.68 -10.53
C LYS A 151 7.98 9.26 -11.75
N TYR A 152 8.89 8.31 -11.59
CA TYR A 152 9.72 7.81 -12.69
C TYR A 152 8.87 7.22 -13.82
N TYR A 153 7.80 6.51 -13.50
CA TYR A 153 6.88 5.92 -14.49
C TYR A 153 5.72 6.84 -14.88
N GLY A 154 5.69 8.10 -14.42
CA GLY A 154 4.60 9.04 -14.72
C GLY A 154 3.25 8.65 -14.12
N VAL A 155 3.25 7.84 -13.05
CA VAL A 155 2.03 7.40 -12.37
C VAL A 155 1.61 8.44 -11.34
N PRO A 156 0.37 8.95 -11.37
CA PRO A 156 -0.12 9.89 -10.36
C PRO A 156 -0.22 9.22 -8.98
N SER A 157 -0.03 10.02 -7.92
CA SER A 157 -0.15 9.55 -6.54
C SER A 157 -1.00 10.46 -5.67
N LEU A 158 -1.68 9.86 -4.69
CA LEU A 158 -2.44 10.51 -3.63
C LEU A 158 -1.76 10.21 -2.29
N SER A 159 -1.32 11.26 -1.61
CA SER A 159 -0.69 11.17 -0.29
C SER A 159 -1.71 11.49 0.80
N PHE A 160 -2.05 10.50 1.61
CA PHE A 160 -2.86 10.76 2.80
C PHE A 160 -2.06 11.55 3.84
N ARG A 161 -0.75 11.29 3.95
CA ARG A 161 0.19 12.09 4.76
C ARG A 161 0.04 13.59 4.45
N GLY A 162 0.20 14.00 3.18
CA GLY A 162 0.05 15.40 2.80
C GLY A 162 -1.36 15.98 3.00
N ALA A 163 -2.40 15.15 2.94
CA ALA A 163 -3.79 15.59 3.03
C ALA A 163 -4.23 15.94 4.46
N TYR A 164 -3.77 15.20 5.47
CA TYR A 164 -4.23 15.36 6.85
C TYR A 164 -3.14 15.67 7.87
N TYR A 165 -1.85 15.70 7.51
CA TYR A 165 -0.76 15.74 8.50
C TYR A 165 -0.86 16.94 9.43
N GLU A 166 -1.02 18.13 8.85
CA GLU A 166 -1.18 19.37 9.62
C GLU A 166 -2.39 19.33 10.55
N ALA A 167 -3.52 18.78 10.09
CA ALA A 167 -4.72 18.69 10.89
C ALA A 167 -4.56 17.70 12.07
N VAL A 168 -3.81 16.61 11.87
CA VAL A 168 -3.46 15.66 12.93
C VAL A 168 -2.51 16.31 13.93
N MET A 169 -1.45 16.97 13.47
CA MET A 169 -0.47 17.65 14.33
C MET A 169 -1.09 18.80 15.13
N ALA A 170 -2.12 19.45 14.59
CA ALA A 170 -2.93 20.45 15.29
C ALA A 170 -3.91 19.86 16.31
N GLY A 171 -3.94 18.52 16.48
CA GLY A 171 -4.83 17.84 17.41
C GLY A 171 -6.30 17.86 16.99
N CYS A 172 -6.61 17.89 15.68
CA CYS A 172 -8.01 17.82 15.24
C CYS A 172 -8.64 16.49 15.66
N LYS A 173 -9.68 16.57 16.49
CA LYS A 173 -10.47 15.41 16.93
C LYS A 173 -11.06 14.60 15.78
N CYS A 174 -11.30 15.26 14.64
CA CYS A 174 -11.81 14.65 13.42
C CYS A 174 -10.92 13.52 12.85
N PHE A 175 -9.62 13.53 13.17
CA PHE A 175 -8.65 12.51 12.78
C PHE A 175 -8.17 11.66 13.98
N GLN A 176 -8.66 11.92 15.20
CA GLN A 176 -8.27 11.20 16.42
C GLN A 176 -9.08 9.91 16.65
N ASN A 177 -9.71 9.36 15.61
CA ASN A 177 -10.66 8.26 15.77
C ASN A 177 -9.94 6.94 16.07
N ASP A 178 -10.11 6.43 17.30
CA ASP A 178 -10.54 5.07 17.64
C ASP A 178 -9.79 3.84 17.08
N ILE A 179 -8.68 3.99 16.34
CA ILE A 179 -7.88 2.84 15.89
C ILE A 179 -7.44 1.97 17.08
N TRP A 180 -7.19 2.59 18.23
CA TRP A 180 -6.88 1.89 19.48
C TRP A 180 -8.10 1.43 20.29
N SER A 181 -9.29 1.99 20.07
CA SER A 181 -10.50 1.57 20.81
C SER A 181 -11.24 0.40 20.15
N ILE A 182 -10.95 0.10 18.87
CA ILE A 182 -11.42 -1.12 18.22
C ILE A 182 -10.79 -2.38 18.85
N GLU A 183 -9.55 -2.30 19.35
CA GLU A 183 -8.90 -3.43 20.02
C GLU A 183 -9.47 -3.73 21.43
N ALA A 184 -10.20 -2.81 22.05
CA ALA A 184 -10.82 -3.02 23.36
C ALA A 184 -12.20 -3.72 23.29
N SER A 185 -12.67 -4.09 22.09
CA SER A 185 -14.01 -4.65 21.86
C SER A 185 -14.04 -5.96 21.06
N LEU A 186 -12.87 -6.58 20.83
CA LEU A 186 -12.68 -7.93 20.29
C LEU A 186 -12.02 -8.83 21.34
#